data_AF-A0A382XGH3-F1
#
_entry.id   AF-A0A382XGH3-F1
#
_cell.length_a   1.000
_cell.length_b   1.000
_cell.length_c   1.000
_cell.angle_alpha   90.00
_cell.angle_beta   90.00
_cell.angle_gamma   90.00
#
_symmetry.space_group_name_H-M   'P 1'
#
loop_
_entity.id
_entity.type
_entity.pdbx_description
1 polymer ?
#
loop_
_entity_poly.entity_id
_entity_poly.type
_entity_poly.pdbx_seq_one_letter_code
_entity_poly.pdbx_strand_id
1 'polypeptide(L)'
;IPKTMEVSSDEIRQALAETVFQITSAIKNALDKTPPEHSSDIIDFGIILTGGGALLKDMDVHIRSKTNLPVNVSEDPLFTVVKGTGIVLENLKKYKDVLIQP
;
A
#
# COMPACT_ATOMS: atom_id res chain seq x y z
N ILE A 1 8.19 -29.94 25.60
CA ILE A 1 7.26 -29.23 26.52
C ILE A 1 6.97 -27.87 25.90
N PRO A 2 5.70 -27.49 25.65
CA PRO A 2 5.37 -26.16 25.15
C PRO A 2 5.70 -25.10 26.21
N LYS A 3 6.31 -23.97 25.80
CA LYS A 3 6.54 -22.81 26.66
C LYS A 3 5.71 -21.64 26.15
N THR A 4 5.00 -20.99 27.06
CA THR A 4 4.36 -19.71 26.81
C THR A 4 5.30 -18.60 27.25
N MET A 5 5.45 -17.58 26.42
CA MET A 5 6.23 -16.38 26.72
C MET A 5 5.43 -15.15 26.31
N GLU A 6 5.52 -14.10 27.10
CA GLU A 6 4.97 -12.79 26.74
C GLU A 6 5.90 -12.10 25.76
N VAL A 7 5.32 -11.40 24.79
CA VAL A 7 6.05 -10.59 23.79
C VAL A 7 5.45 -9.20 23.78
N SER A 8 6.31 -8.19 23.89
CA SER A 8 5.92 -6.78 23.88
C SER A 8 5.71 -6.25 22.46
N SER A 9 4.96 -5.16 22.33
CA SER A 9 4.82 -4.45 21.05
C SER A 9 6.14 -3.90 20.51
N ASP A 10 7.10 -3.62 21.39
CA ASP A 10 8.41 -3.10 21.02
C ASP A 10 9.27 -4.17 20.36
N GLU A 11 9.25 -5.39 20.88
CA GLU A 11 9.91 -6.55 20.26
C GLU A 11 9.31 -6.88 18.90
N ILE A 12 7.97 -6.84 18.78
CA ILE A 12 7.30 -7.03 17.49
C ILE A 12 7.68 -5.92 16.50
N ARG A 13 7.69 -4.66 16.94
CA ARG A 13 8.10 -3.53 16.09
C ARG A 13 9.55 -3.67 15.62
N GLN A 14 10.46 -4.09 16.51
CA GLN A 14 11.86 -4.33 16.15
C GLN A 14 12.00 -5.49 15.17
N ALA A 15 11.27 -6.58 15.35
CA ALA A 15 11.26 -7.72 14.44
C ALA A 15 10.74 -7.34 13.04
N LEU A 16 9.78 -6.43 12.95
CA LEU A 16 9.20 -5.96 11.69
C LEU A 16 9.99 -4.81 11.03
N ALA A 17 10.96 -4.22 11.71
CA ALA A 17 11.60 -2.97 11.29
C ALA A 17 12.24 -3.06 9.91
N GLU A 18 12.94 -4.16 9.62
CA GLU A 18 13.58 -4.37 8.32
C GLU A 18 12.55 -4.47 7.18
N THR A 19 11.49 -5.26 7.36
CA THR A 19 10.44 -5.42 6.36
C THR A 19 9.71 -4.11 6.10
N VAL A 20 9.37 -3.36 7.15
CA VAL A 20 8.73 -2.04 7.02
C VAL A 20 9.64 -1.04 6.32
N PHE A 21 10.94 -1.08 6.60
CA PHE A 21 11.93 -0.27 5.91
C PHE A 21 12.00 -0.59 4.41
N GLN A 22 11.97 -1.87 4.04
CA GLN A 22 11.97 -2.29 2.62
C GLN A 22 10.72 -1.78 1.89
N ILE A 23 9.53 -1.88 2.51
CA ILE A 23 8.28 -1.35 1.96
C ILE A 23 8.41 0.16 1.71
N THR A 24 8.86 0.90 2.72
CA THR A 24 9.00 2.36 2.62
C THR A 24 10.04 2.76 1.56
N SER A 25 11.14 2.01 1.46
CA SER A 25 12.18 2.26 0.45
C SER A 25 11.67 2.00 -0.97
N ALA A 26 10.87 0.95 -1.15
CA ALA A 26 10.24 0.66 -2.43
C ALA A 26 9.27 1.79 -2.86
N ILE A 27 8.49 2.33 -1.92
CA ILE A 27 7.61 3.47 -2.18
C ILE A 27 8.41 4.69 -2.64
N LYS A 28 9.48 5.06 -1.92
CA LYS A 28 10.34 6.18 -2.32
C LYS A 28 10.93 5.99 -3.70
N ASN A 29 11.48 4.81 -3.97
CA ASN A 29 12.04 4.49 -5.28
C ASN A 29 11.00 4.58 -6.41
N ALA A 30 9.73 4.27 -6.14
CA ALA A 30 8.66 4.42 -7.12
C ALA A 30 8.32 5.90 -7.36
N LEU A 31 8.27 6.71 -6.30
CA LEU A 31 8.06 8.15 -6.40
C LEU A 31 9.20 8.83 -7.17
N ASP A 32 10.45 8.48 -6.89
CA ASP A 32 11.62 9.05 -7.56
C ASP A 32 11.68 8.73 -9.06
N LYS A 33 11.07 7.61 -9.48
CA LYS A 33 10.96 7.20 -10.89
C LYS A 33 9.72 7.75 -11.58
N THR A 34 8.83 8.41 -10.83
CA THR A 34 7.60 8.95 -11.42
C THR A 34 7.95 10.16 -12.29
N PRO A 35 7.49 10.19 -13.54
CA PRO A 35 7.74 11.33 -14.42
C PRO A 35 7.19 12.65 -13.82
N PRO A 36 7.86 13.79 -14.06
CA PRO A 36 7.44 15.08 -13.51
C PRO A 36 5.99 15.45 -13.84
N GLU A 37 5.51 15.08 -15.02
CA GLU A 37 4.15 15.32 -15.50
C GLU A 37 3.05 14.67 -14.65
N HIS A 38 3.40 13.68 -13.83
CA HIS A 38 2.47 12.99 -12.91
C HIS A 38 2.75 13.29 -11.44
N SER A 39 3.80 14.04 -11.13
CA SER A 39 4.20 14.32 -9.75
C SER A 39 3.25 15.28 -9.04
N SER A 40 2.62 16.22 -9.78
CA SER A 40 1.62 17.15 -9.22
C SER A 40 0.41 16.39 -8.66
N ASP A 41 -0.10 15.42 -9.41
CA ASP A 41 -1.28 14.65 -9.01
C ASP A 41 -0.97 13.81 -7.76
N ILE A 42 0.24 13.27 -7.64
CA ILE A 42 0.66 12.53 -6.45
C ILE A 42 0.77 13.44 -5.22
N ILE A 43 1.23 14.68 -5.39
CA ILE A 43 1.29 15.66 -4.29
C ILE A 43 -0.11 15.99 -3.79
N ASP A 44 -1.08 16.15 -4.70
CA ASP A 44 -2.45 16.52 -4.38
C ASP A 44 -3.27 15.36 -3.80
N PHE A 45 -3.19 14.17 -4.40
CA PHE A 45 -4.03 13.02 -4.05
C PHE A 45 -3.34 12.02 -3.11
N GLY A 46 -2.00 12.00 -3.10
CA GLY A 46 -1.21 11.16 -2.21
C GLY A 46 -1.20 9.67 -2.57
N ILE A 47 -1.04 8.84 -1.55
CA ILE A 47 -0.90 7.38 -1.64
C ILE A 47 -2.12 6.71 -1.01
N ILE A 48 -2.69 5.73 -1.71
CA ILE A 48 -3.73 4.85 -1.16
C ILE A 48 -3.13 3.48 -0.84
N LEU A 49 -3.16 3.08 0.43
CA LEU A 49 -2.74 1.76 0.89
C LEU A 49 -3.88 0.76 0.77
N THR A 50 -3.55 -0.44 0.32
CA THR A 50 -4.50 -1.54 0.14
C THR A 50 -3.87 -2.89 0.50
N GLY A 51 -4.68 -3.95 0.55
CA GLY A 51 -4.27 -5.28 0.99
C GLY A 51 -4.16 -5.41 2.51
N GLY A 52 -3.92 -6.63 2.99
CA GLY A 52 -3.82 -6.90 4.43
C GLY A 52 -2.67 -6.18 5.13
N GLY A 53 -1.57 -5.91 4.42
CA GLY A 53 -0.43 -5.16 4.96
C GLY A 53 -0.76 -3.71 5.32
N ALA A 54 -1.78 -3.12 4.70
CA ALA A 54 -2.25 -1.77 5.03
C ALA A 54 -2.88 -1.67 6.43
N LEU A 55 -3.28 -2.81 7.01
CA LEU A 55 -3.87 -2.89 8.36
C LEU A 55 -2.82 -2.99 9.46
N LEU A 56 -1.52 -3.03 9.12
CA LEU A 56 -0.50 -2.91 10.15
C LEU A 56 -0.64 -1.54 10.83
N LYS A 57 -0.75 -1.57 12.16
CA LYS A 57 -1.01 -0.39 12.97
C LYS A 57 -0.05 0.75 12.60
N ASP A 58 -0.62 1.91 12.30
CA ASP A 58 0.07 3.17 11.99
C ASP A 58 1.02 3.11 10.76
N MET A 59 0.81 2.16 9.84
CA MET A 59 1.59 2.06 8.60
C MET A 59 1.42 3.28 7.69
N ASP A 60 0.21 3.80 7.56
CA ASP A 60 -0.11 5.02 6.82
C ASP A 60 0.59 6.25 7.41
N VAL A 61 0.56 6.38 8.75
CA VAL A 61 1.29 7.42 9.48
C VAL A 61 2.79 7.29 9.27
N HIS A 62 3.33 6.08 9.35
CA HIS A 62 4.74 5.82 9.10
C HIS A 62 5.16 6.25 7.70
N ILE A 63 4.45 5.81 6.67
CA ILE A 63 4.76 6.16 5.27
C ILE A 63 4.64 7.67 5.05
N ARG A 64 3.57 8.31 5.57
CA ARG A 64 3.37 9.77 5.50
C ARG A 64 4.56 10.53 6.08
N SER A 65 5.09 10.11 7.22
CA SER A 65 6.27 10.71 7.86
C SER A 65 7.56 10.58 7.03
N LYS A 66 7.61 9.61 6.11
CA LYS A 66 8.79 9.29 5.31
C LYS A 66 8.72 9.87 3.90
N THR A 67 7.53 10.10 3.38
CA THR A 67 7.30 10.63 2.02
C THR A 67 6.85 12.07 1.99
N ASN A 68 6.32 12.62 3.10
CA ASN A 68 5.65 13.92 3.17
C ASN A 68 4.43 14.05 2.25
N LEU A 69 3.86 12.92 1.80
CA LEU A 69 2.63 12.87 1.00
C LEU A 69 1.44 12.45 1.86
N PRO A 70 0.21 12.88 1.52
CA PRO A 70 -0.98 12.28 2.10
C PRO A 70 -0.97 10.77 1.90
N VAL A 71 -1.34 10.01 2.94
CA VAL A 71 -1.44 8.54 2.85
C VAL A 71 -2.71 8.11 3.54
N ASN A 72 -3.57 7.38 2.83
CA ASN A 72 -4.84 6.89 3.34
C ASN A 72 -4.98 5.39 3.08
N VAL A 73 -5.67 4.68 3.97
CA VAL A 73 -6.02 3.27 3.76
C VAL A 73 -7.34 3.21 2.98
N SER A 74 -7.42 2.31 1.99
CA SER A 74 -8.66 2.00 1.27
C SER A 74 -9.78 1.62 2.25
N GLU A 75 -11.04 1.92 1.92
CA GLU A 75 -12.20 1.60 2.76
C GLU A 75 -12.29 0.10 3.10
N ASP A 76 -12.04 -0.76 2.10
CA ASP A 76 -12.05 -2.22 2.24
C ASP A 76 -10.74 -2.82 1.71
N PRO A 77 -9.60 -2.65 2.42
CA PRO A 77 -8.28 -2.93 1.87
C PRO A 77 -8.09 -4.42 1.56
N LEU A 78 -8.76 -5.32 2.29
CA LEU A 78 -8.74 -6.76 2.04
C LEU A 78 -9.46 -7.19 0.76
N PHE A 79 -10.44 -6.40 0.31
CA PHE A 79 -11.29 -6.73 -0.84
C PHE A 79 -11.01 -5.87 -2.07
N THR A 80 -10.19 -4.82 -1.97
CA THR A 80 -9.89 -3.90 -3.08
C THR A 80 -9.57 -4.62 -4.39
N VAL A 81 -8.72 -5.66 -4.33
CA VAL A 81 -8.31 -6.41 -5.54
C VAL A 81 -9.51 -7.10 -6.18
N VAL A 82 -10.24 -7.94 -5.42
CA VAL A 82 -11.37 -8.71 -5.98
C VAL A 82 -12.52 -7.82 -6.41
N LYS A 83 -12.80 -6.72 -5.68
CA LYS A 83 -13.81 -5.73 -6.07
C LYS A 83 -13.42 -5.04 -7.39
N GLY A 84 -12.16 -4.61 -7.52
CA GLY A 84 -11.64 -4.01 -8.76
C GLY A 84 -11.75 -4.98 -9.94
N THR A 85 -11.40 -6.25 -9.73
CA THR A 85 -11.57 -7.31 -10.74
C THR A 85 -13.04 -7.48 -11.14
N GLY A 86 -13.97 -7.53 -10.18
CA GLY A 86 -15.41 -7.62 -10.44
C GLY A 86 -15.92 -6.45 -11.30
N ILE A 87 -15.54 -5.22 -10.96
CA ILE A 87 -15.90 -4.01 -11.72
C ILE A 87 -15.46 -4.12 -13.19
N VAL A 88 -14.24 -4.60 -13.43
CA VAL A 88 -13.72 -4.78 -14.79
C VAL A 88 -14.49 -5.86 -15.55
N LEU A 89 -14.77 -7.00 -14.91
CA LEU A 89 -15.52 -8.11 -15.51
C LEU A 89 -16.95 -7.71 -15.90
N GLU A 90 -17.61 -6.88 -15.10
CA GLU A 90 -18.94 -6.34 -15.41
C GLU A 90 -18.91 -5.33 -16.57
N ASN A 91 -17.74 -4.74 -16.87
CA ASN A 91 -17.57 -3.63 -17.79
C ASN A 91 -16.49 -3.89 -18.85
N LEU A 92 -16.31 -5.14 -19.30
CA LEU A 92 -15.21 -5.54 -20.20
C LEU A 92 -15.09 -4.68 -21.47
N LYS A 93 -16.22 -4.30 -22.08
CA LYS A 93 -16.21 -3.44 -23.27
C LYS A 93 -15.62 -2.05 -22.98
N LYS A 94 -15.91 -1.49 -21.81
CA LYS A 94 -15.44 -0.16 -21.39
C LYS A 94 -13.94 -0.16 -21.16
N TYR A 95 -13.40 -1.24 -20.58
CA TYR A 95 -11.98 -1.35 -20.24
C TYR A 95 -11.13 -2.05 -21.31
N LYS A 96 -11.71 -2.38 -22.46
CA LYS A 96 -11.07 -3.20 -23.51
C LYS A 96 -9.66 -2.73 -23.88
N ASP A 97 -9.45 -1.43 -24.00
CA ASP A 97 -8.19 -0.86 -24.50
C ASP A 97 -7.03 -0.93 -23.50
N VAL A 98 -7.32 -1.18 -22.22
CA VAL A 98 -6.31 -1.29 -21.15
C VAL A 98 -6.13 -2.73 -20.64
N LEU A 99 -6.90 -3.68 -21.17
CA LEU A 99 -6.75 -5.10 -20.85
C LEU A 99 -5.65 -5.72 -21.70
N ILE A 100 -4.78 -6.51 -21.07
CA ILE A 100 -3.77 -7.30 -21.77
C ILE A 100 -4.49 -8.34 -22.62
N GLN A 101 -4.28 -8.29 -23.93
CA GLN A 101 -4.78 -9.32 -24.85
C GLN A 101 -3.80 -10.50 -24.82
N PRO A 102 -4.30 -11.75 -24.76
CA PRO A 102 -3.46 -12.94 -24.82
C PRO A 102 -2.76 -13.08 -26.17
#